data_AF-L9ZFJ0-F1
#
_entry.id   AF-L9ZFJ0-F1
#
_cell.length_a   1.000
_cell.length_b   1.000
_cell.length_c   1.000
_cell.angle_alpha   90.00
_cell.angle_beta   90.00
_cell.angle_gamma   90.00
#
_symmetry.space_group_name_H-M   'P 1'
#
loop_
_entity.id
_entity.type
_entity.pdbx_description
1 polymer ?
#
loop_
_entity_poly.entity_id
_entity_poly.type
_entity_poly.pdbx_seq_one_letter_code
_entity_poly.pdbx_strand_id
1 'polypeptide(L)'
;MVMGLGSTAKKIQGLSDRAEAMYKQVQQLQQRIKNLEGEVDDTHDTVERIDHQLSEQRQLLLALAEEQGIDGEQILAEAAIDEAELDDEESTATDDTATDTVDTEPSETTAE
;
A
#
# COMPACT_ATOMS: atom_id res chain seq x y z
N MET A 1 -44.46 -31.50 25.38
CA MET A 1 -43.04 -31.79 25.06
C MET A 1 -42.67 -31.42 23.61
N VAL A 2 -43.22 -30.33 23.04
CA VAL A 2 -42.97 -29.90 21.64
C VAL A 2 -42.26 -28.52 21.56
N MET A 3 -42.17 -27.79 22.68
CA MET A 3 -41.53 -26.46 22.74
C MET A 3 -39.99 -26.46 22.65
N GLY A 4 -39.32 -27.61 22.75
CA GLY A 4 -37.85 -27.70 22.70
C GLY A 4 -37.25 -27.78 21.28
N LEU A 5 -37.92 -28.50 20.36
CA LEU A 5 -37.44 -28.79 19.00
C LEU A 5 -37.48 -27.57 18.06
N GLY A 6 -38.34 -26.57 18.35
CA GLY A 6 -38.39 -25.34 17.55
C GLY A 6 -37.16 -24.45 17.74
N SER A 7 -36.52 -24.48 18.92
CA SER A 7 -35.34 -23.66 19.19
C SER A 7 -34.07 -24.24 18.55
N THR A 8 -33.95 -25.56 18.41
CA THR A 8 -32.87 -26.22 17.67
C THR A 8 -33.03 -26.06 16.16
N ALA A 9 -34.25 -26.16 15.62
CA ALA A 9 -34.50 -25.85 14.20
C ALA A 9 -34.14 -24.40 13.86
N LYS A 10 -34.50 -23.43 14.71
CA LYS A 10 -34.17 -22.01 14.52
C LYS A 10 -32.66 -21.73 14.61
N LYS A 11 -31.93 -22.44 15.47
CA LYS A 11 -30.46 -22.38 15.54
C LYS A 11 -29.79 -22.96 14.30
N ILE A 12 -30.31 -24.06 13.76
CA ILE A 12 -29.80 -24.67 12.51
C ILE A 12 -30.05 -23.71 11.33
N GLN A 13 -31.22 -23.09 11.27
CA GLN A 13 -31.53 -22.08 10.27
C GLN A 13 -30.59 -20.88 10.37
N GLY A 14 -30.41 -20.30 11.57
CA GLY A 14 -29.49 -19.17 11.76
C GLY A 14 -28.02 -19.51 11.49
N LEU A 15 -27.59 -20.75 11.74
CA LEU A 15 -26.26 -21.22 11.35
C LEU A 15 -26.13 -21.31 9.83
N SER A 16 -27.19 -21.75 9.13
CA SER A 16 -27.22 -21.84 7.68
C SER A 16 -27.20 -20.45 7.04
N ASP A 17 -28.00 -19.52 7.54
CA ASP A 17 -28.01 -18.12 7.08
C ASP A 17 -26.63 -17.45 7.28
N ARG A 18 -25.98 -17.70 8.42
CA ARG A 18 -24.64 -17.20 8.71
C ARG A 18 -23.58 -17.83 7.83
N ALA A 19 -23.69 -19.13 7.55
CA ALA A 19 -22.80 -19.84 6.63
C ALA A 19 -22.95 -19.31 5.19
N GLU A 20 -24.18 -19.02 4.75
CA GLU A 20 -24.44 -18.42 3.44
C GLU A 20 -23.85 -17.00 3.34
N ALA A 21 -24.01 -16.18 4.37
CA ALA A 21 -23.42 -14.85 4.42
C ALA A 21 -21.88 -14.90 4.37
N MET A 22 -21.26 -15.82 5.13
CA MET A 22 -19.81 -16.03 5.08
C MET A 22 -19.36 -16.50 3.71
N TYR A 23 -20.07 -17.43 3.08
CA TYR A 23 -19.76 -17.90 1.73
C TYR A 23 -19.78 -16.75 0.72
N LYS A 24 -20.84 -15.92 0.75
CA LYS A 24 -20.93 -14.71 -0.10
C LYS A 24 -19.78 -13.74 0.14
N GLN A 25 -19.38 -13.53 1.39
CA GLN A 25 -18.26 -12.65 1.72
C GLN A 25 -16.93 -13.18 1.20
N VAL A 26 -16.69 -14.50 1.30
CA VAL A 26 -15.49 -15.14 0.74
C VAL A 26 -15.47 -15.04 -0.78
N GLN A 27 -16.61 -15.20 -1.45
CA GLN A 27 -16.69 -15.04 -2.91
C GLN A 27 -16.38 -13.60 -3.34
N GLN A 28 -16.90 -12.60 -2.62
CA GLN A 28 -16.57 -11.20 -2.89
C GLN A 28 -15.10 -10.90 -2.65
N LEU A 29 -14.51 -11.43 -1.58
CA LEU A 29 -13.08 -11.29 -1.31
C LEU A 29 -12.23 -11.93 -2.41
N GLN A 30 -12.59 -13.14 -2.85
CA GLN A 30 -11.93 -13.81 -3.96
C GLN A 30 -11.99 -12.97 -5.24
N GLN A 31 -13.14 -12.37 -5.55
CA GLN A 31 -13.27 -11.51 -6.72
C GLN A 31 -12.40 -10.26 -6.60
N ARG A 32 -12.36 -9.64 -5.41
CA ARG A 32 -11.53 -8.46 -5.16
C ARG A 32 -10.05 -8.78 -5.33
N ILE A 33 -9.60 -9.93 -4.84
CA ILE A 33 -8.21 -10.37 -5.00
C ILE A 33 -7.88 -10.57 -6.48
N LYS A 34 -8.71 -11.27 -7.24
CA LYS A 34 -8.50 -11.45 -8.69
C LYS A 34 -8.42 -10.13 -9.45
N ASN A 35 -9.26 -9.16 -9.09
CA ASN A 35 -9.22 -7.84 -9.71
C ASN A 35 -7.93 -7.10 -9.35
N LEU A 36 -7.50 -7.19 -8.09
CA LEU A 36 -6.25 -6.58 -7.64
C LEU A 36 -5.04 -7.20 -8.31
N GLU A 37 -5.01 -8.53 -8.44
CA GLU A 37 -3.96 -9.25 -9.18
C GLU A 37 -3.87 -8.75 -10.62
N GLY A 38 -5.01 -8.65 -11.32
CA GLY A 38 -5.03 -8.10 -12.68
C GLY A 38 -4.55 -6.64 -12.78
N GLU A 39 -4.94 -5.79 -11.83
CA GLU A 39 -4.51 -4.39 -11.82
C GLU A 39 -3.01 -4.23 -11.51
N VAL A 40 -2.45 -5.11 -10.66
CA VAL A 40 -1.01 -5.17 -10.41
C VAL A 40 -0.26 -5.61 -11.66
N ASP A 41 -0.75 -6.63 -12.37
CA ASP A 41 -0.15 -7.09 -13.63
C ASP A 41 -0.17 -5.96 -14.68
N ASP A 42 -1.31 -5.30 -14.88
CA ASP A 42 -1.44 -4.17 -15.81
C ASP A 42 -0.52 -2.98 -15.44
N THR A 43 -0.35 -2.74 -14.14
CA THR A 43 0.55 -1.71 -13.62
C THR A 43 2.00 -2.10 -13.89
N HIS A 44 2.37 -3.37 -13.67
CA HIS A 44 3.71 -3.86 -13.95
C HIS A 44 4.09 -3.68 -15.42
N ASP A 45 3.22 -4.10 -16.33
CA ASP A 45 3.42 -3.94 -17.78
C ASP A 45 3.56 -2.45 -18.16
N THR A 46 2.79 -1.59 -17.50
CA THR A 46 2.87 -0.13 -17.71
C THR A 46 4.21 0.43 -17.23
N VAL A 47 4.68 0.01 -16.05
CA VAL A 47 5.96 0.45 -15.49
C VAL A 47 7.12 -0.05 -16.36
N GLU A 48 7.11 -1.31 -16.80
CA GLU A 48 8.15 -1.86 -17.68
C GLU A 48 8.27 -1.06 -18.98
N ARG A 49 7.12 -0.73 -19.59
CA ARG A 49 7.10 0.11 -20.80
C ARG A 49 7.66 1.52 -20.54
N ILE A 50 7.31 2.13 -19.41
CA ILE A 50 7.81 3.46 -19.05
C ILE A 50 9.31 3.43 -18.82
N ASP A 51 9.83 2.43 -18.10
CA ASP A 51 11.26 2.26 -17.85
C ASP A 51 12.06 2.11 -19.16
N HIS A 52 11.52 1.32 -20.09
CA HIS A 52 12.10 1.19 -21.42
C HIS A 52 12.16 2.54 -22.16
N GLN A 53 11.05 3.28 -22.19
CA GLN A 53 10.97 4.59 -22.84
C GLN A 53 11.89 5.63 -22.18
N LEU A 54 12.01 5.64 -20.86
CA LEU A 54 12.91 6.51 -20.11
C LEU A 54 14.37 6.19 -20.41
N SER A 55 14.71 4.90 -20.51
CA SER A 55 16.05 4.46 -20.90
C SER A 55 16.42 4.95 -22.30
N GLU A 56 15.51 4.82 -23.28
CA GLU A 56 15.72 5.36 -24.63
C GLU A 56 15.88 6.88 -24.64
N GLN A 57 15.04 7.60 -23.89
CA GLN A 57 15.13 9.05 -23.77
C GLN A 57 16.44 9.50 -23.11
N ARG A 58 16.90 8.80 -22.07
CA ARG A 58 18.19 9.05 -21.43
C ARG A 58 19.33 8.91 -22.44
N GLN A 59 19.32 7.85 -23.25
CA GLN A 59 20.35 7.66 -24.28
C GLN A 59 20.33 8.77 -25.34
N LEU A 60 19.13 9.21 -25.75
CA LEU A 60 19.00 10.34 -26.67
C LEU A 60 19.55 11.65 -26.07
N LEU A 61 19.26 11.91 -24.79
CA LEU A 61 19.77 13.09 -24.08
C LEU A 61 21.29 13.05 -23.92
N LEU A 62 21.87 11.88 -23.64
CA LEU A 62 23.31 11.69 -23.57
C LEU A 62 23.99 11.97 -24.92
N ALA A 63 23.42 11.45 -26.02
CA ALA A 63 23.91 11.73 -27.36
C ALA A 63 23.86 13.23 -27.70
N LEU A 64 22.79 13.92 -27.30
CA LEU A 64 22.67 15.37 -27.48
C LEU A 64 23.64 16.16 -26.58
N ALA A 65 23.89 15.69 -25.36
CA ALA A 65 24.86 16.29 -24.44
C ALA A 65 26.28 16.19 -25.01
N GLU A 66 26.65 15.03 -25.56
CA GLU A 66 27.94 14.82 -26.23
C GLU A 66 28.12 15.77 -27.42
N GLU A 67 27.08 15.97 -28.24
CA GLU A 67 27.11 16.93 -29.35
C GLU A 67 27.34 18.38 -28.87
N GLN A 68 26.83 18.73 -27.69
CA GLN A 68 27.01 20.05 -27.08
C GLN A 68 28.30 20.18 -26.26
N GLY A 69 29.11 19.12 -26.17
CA GLY A 69 30.33 19.10 -25.36
C GLY A 69 30.08 19.08 -23.86
N ILE A 70 28.92 18.59 -23.42
CA ILE A 70 28.53 18.40 -22.02
C ILE A 70 28.78 16.93 -21.66
N ASP A 71 29.46 16.68 -20.54
CA ASP A 71 29.61 15.33 -19.99
C ASP A 71 28.34 14.93 -19.23
N GLY A 72 27.39 14.35 -19.96
CA GLY A 72 26.11 13.92 -19.40
C GLY A 72 26.24 12.77 -18.39
N GLU A 73 27.26 11.91 -18.51
CA GLU A 73 27.46 10.81 -17.57
C GLU A 73 28.00 11.30 -16.23
N GLN A 74 28.88 12.31 -16.25
CA GLN A 74 29.32 12.98 -15.03
C GLN A 74 28.13 13.62 -14.28
N ILE A 75 27.26 14.34 -14.99
CA ILE A 75 26.08 14.99 -14.38
C ILE A 75 25.14 13.96 -13.75
N LEU A 76 24.92 12.82 -14.42
CA LEU A 76 24.06 11.76 -13.89
C LEU A 76 24.67 11.07 -12.67
N ALA A 77 26.00 10.93 -12.62
CA ALA A 77 26.69 10.40 -11.45
C ALA A 77 26.59 11.35 -10.25
N GLU A 78 26.75 12.66 -10.46
CA GLU A 78 26.59 13.67 -9.42
C GLU A 78 25.16 13.69 -8.87
N ALA A 79 24.15 13.70 -9.76
CA ALA A 79 22.74 13.65 -9.35
C ALA A 79 22.39 12.38 -8.55
N ALA A 80 23.00 11.23 -8.87
CA ALA A 80 22.79 9.99 -8.12
C ALA A 80 23.43 10.00 -6.73
N ILE A 81 24.52 10.77 -6.55
CA ILE A 81 25.14 10.98 -5.23
C ILE A 81 24.25 11.91 -4.40
N ASP A 82 23.80 13.04 -4.98
CA ASP A 82 22.93 14.00 -4.29
C ASP A 82 21.64 13.32 -3.77
N GLU A 83 21.02 12.46 -4.58
CA GLU A 83 19.84 11.69 -4.16
C GLU A 83 20.14 10.75 -2.99
N ALA A 84 21.26 10.02 -3.05
CA ALA A 84 21.65 9.09 -1.99
C ALA A 84 21.98 9.81 -0.67
N GLU A 85 22.57 11.01 -0.74
CA GLU A 85 22.84 11.83 0.44
C GLU A 85 21.55 12.36 1.08
N LEU A 86 20.54 12.73 0.28
CA LEU A 86 19.22 13.15 0.79
C LEU A 86 18.48 12.02 1.53
N ASP A 87 18.51 10.80 0.99
CA ASP A 87 17.90 9.62 1.62
C ASP A 87 18.56 9.29 2.98
N ASP A 88 19.89 9.40 3.07
CA ASP A 88 20.64 9.18 4.32
C ASP A 88 20.32 10.27 5.37
N GLU A 89 20.15 11.52 4.95
CA GLU A 89 19.75 12.62 5.85
C GLU A 89 18.33 12.44 6.41
N GLU A 90 17.36 12.02 5.59
CA GLU A 90 15.98 11.79 6.02
C GLU A 90 15.87 10.62 7.03
N SER A 91 16.68 9.57 6.86
CA SER A 91 16.71 8.44 7.79
C SER A 91 17.23 8.80 9.19
N THR A 92 18.01 9.88 9.35
CA THR A 92 18.53 10.32 10.66
C THR A 92 17.56 11.20 11.45
N ALA A 93 16.49 11.70 10.83
CA ALA A 93 15.54 12.62 11.48
C ALA A 93 14.41 11.92 12.27
N THR A 94 14.29 10.58 12.18
CA THR A 94 13.13 9.83 12.71
C THR A 94 13.37 9.18 14.09
N ASP A 95 14.58 9.26 14.67
CA ASP A 95 14.92 8.54 15.93
C ASP A 95 14.79 9.36 17.24
N ASP A 96 14.38 10.64 17.20
CA ASP A 96 14.41 11.51 18.41
C ASP A 96 13.03 12.00 18.93
N THR A 97 11.94 11.27 18.67
CA THR A 97 10.62 11.56 19.27
C THR A 97 9.96 10.33 19.87
N ALA A 98 10.60 9.74 20.88
CA ALA A 98 9.92 8.83 21.80
C ALA A 98 10.01 9.36 23.24
N THR A 99 8.83 9.65 23.79
CA THR A 99 8.51 9.80 25.23
C THR A 99 8.51 11.22 25.78
N ASP A 100 7.45 11.99 25.49
CA ASP A 100 6.90 12.88 26.51
C ASP A 100 5.36 12.97 26.41
N THR A 101 4.70 12.81 27.56
CA THR A 101 3.29 13.14 27.87
C THR A 101 2.15 12.31 27.26
N VAL A 102 1.66 11.34 28.04
CA VAL A 102 0.21 11.18 28.25
C VAL A 102 -0.03 11.04 29.75
N ASP A 103 -0.01 12.17 30.45
CA ASP A 103 -0.75 12.32 31.71
C ASP A 103 -2.06 13.03 31.36
N THR A 104 -3.17 12.32 31.48
CA THR A 104 -4.51 12.91 31.38
C THR A 104 -5.36 12.24 32.43
N GLU A 105 -5.49 12.94 33.57
CA GLU A 105 -6.38 12.58 34.66
C GLU A 105 -7.86 12.48 34.21
N PRO A 106 -8.67 11.61 34.83
CA PRO A 106 -10.07 11.45 34.49
C PRO A 106 -10.91 12.53 35.19
N SER A 107 -11.56 13.41 34.41
CA SER A 107 -12.54 14.36 34.95
C SER A 107 -13.92 13.72 35.04
N GLU A 108 -14.46 13.67 36.26
CA GLU A 108 -15.79 13.22 36.65
C GLU A 108 -16.92 13.83 35.81
N THR A 109 -17.90 13.00 35.41
CA THR A 109 -19.21 13.47 34.97
C THR A 109 -20.29 12.99 35.95
N THR A 110 -20.80 13.94 36.73
CA THR A 110 -21.95 13.88 37.62
C THR A 110 -23.20 13.28 36.95
N ALA A 111 -23.83 12.32 37.63
CA ALA A 111 -25.11 11.73 37.28
C ALA A 111 -26.28 12.60 37.77
N GLU A 112 -27.27 12.80 36.90
CA GLU A 112 -28.66 13.18 37.24
C GLU A 112 -29.56 11.96 37.05
#